data_AF-A0A0Q7Q4B2-F1
#
_entry.id   AF-A0A0Q7Q4B2-F1
#
_cell.length_a   1.000
_cell.length_b   1.000
_cell.length_c   1.000
_cell.angle_alpha   90.00
_cell.angle_beta   90.00
_cell.angle_gamma   90.00
#
_symmetry.space_group_name_H-M   'P 1'
#
loop_
_entity.id
_entity.type
_entity.pdbx_description
1 polymer ?
#
loop_
_entity_poly.entity_id
_entity_poly.type
_entity_poly.pdbx_seq_one_letter_code
_entity_poly.pdbx_strand_id
1 'polypeptide(L)' 'MERGMSSLASHQGRRWFDTAQAAEYSGYSYLTVLRALESGELKGSQKAKGCRWRIRLDRLDEWLEGDAA' A
#
# COMPACT_ATOMS: atom_id res chain seq x y z
N MET A 1 3.69 31.81 -6.16
CA MET A 1 3.80 30.60 -5.32
C MET A 1 2.95 29.53 -5.98
N GLU A 2 3.54 28.72 -6.86
CA GLU A 2 2.82 27.68 -7.61
C GLU A 2 3.60 26.37 -7.46
N ARG A 3 3.08 25.48 -6.61
CA ARG A 3 3.63 24.13 -6.43
C ARG A 3 3.21 23.27 -7.62
N GLY A 4 4.07 23.18 -8.62
CA GLY A 4 4.02 22.13 -9.64
C GLY A 4 4.52 20.81 -9.06
N MET A 5 3.62 20.01 -8.50
CA MET A 5 3.79 18.62 -8.04
C MET A 5 2.37 18.02 -8.20
N SER A 6 2.04 16.95 -8.92
CA SER A 6 2.75 15.68 -9.11
C SER A 6 2.14 14.91 -10.30
N SER A 7 2.82 14.86 -11.45
CA SER A 7 2.44 13.98 -12.58
C SER A 7 3.27 12.69 -12.65
N LEU A 8 3.66 12.14 -11.50
CA LEU A 8 4.44 10.89 -11.40
C LEU A 8 3.64 9.67 -10.91
N ALA A 9 2.38 9.84 -10.48
CA ALA A 9 1.55 8.74 -9.99
C ALA A 9 0.97 7.84 -11.11
N SER A 10 1.11 8.22 -12.39
CA SER A 10 0.29 7.62 -13.45
C SER A 10 0.77 6.26 -14.00
N HIS A 11 1.88 5.67 -13.54
CA HIS A 11 2.37 4.35 -14.02
C HIS A 11 2.63 3.30 -12.92
N GLN A 12 2.37 3.62 -11.65
CA GLN A 12 2.60 2.70 -10.52
C GLN A 12 1.46 1.69 -10.31
N GLY A 13 0.25 1.98 -10.82
CA GLY A 13 -0.98 1.22 -10.51
C GLY A 13 -1.07 -0.24 -10.99
N ARG A 14 -0.06 -0.77 -11.69
CA ARG A 14 0.00 -2.20 -12.09
C ARG A 14 0.97 -3.04 -11.25
N ARG A 15 1.75 -2.42 -10.35
CA ARG A 15 2.68 -3.16 -9.49
C ARG A 15 1.93 -3.70 -8.28
N TRP A 16 1.96 -5.03 -8.16
CA TRP A 16 1.49 -5.75 -6.99
C TRP A 16 2.68 -5.97 -6.09
N PHE A 17 2.59 -5.51 -4.85
CA PHE A 17 3.57 -5.76 -3.80
C PHE A 17 3.05 -6.83 -2.86
N ASP A 18 3.96 -7.66 -2.36
CA ASP A 18 3.64 -8.48 -1.20
C ASP A 18 3.78 -7.68 0.09
N THR A 19 3.34 -8.26 1.21
CA THR A 19 3.39 -7.59 2.51
C THR A 19 4.78 -7.11 2.89
N ALA A 20 5.85 -7.84 2.52
CA ALA A 20 7.22 -7.42 2.81
C ALA A 20 7.62 -6.20 1.98
N GLN A 21 7.33 -6.22 0.68
CA GLN A 21 7.57 -5.06 -0.19
C GLN A 21 6.74 -3.84 0.21
N ALA A 22 5.49 -4.04 0.64
CA ALA A 22 4.66 -2.97 1.14
C ALA A 22 5.20 -2.39 2.45
N ALA A 23 5.72 -3.22 3.34
CA ALA A 23 6.39 -2.77 4.57
C ALA A 23 7.65 -1.92 4.24
N GLU A 24 8.49 -2.40 3.32
CA GLU A 24 9.68 -1.64 2.88
C GLU A 24 9.31 -0.33 2.17
N TYR A 25 8.26 -0.33 1.33
CA TYR A 25 7.81 0.85 0.61
C TYR A 25 7.17 1.90 1.53
N SER A 26 6.32 1.46 2.46
CA SER A 26 5.66 2.34 3.42
C SER A 26 6.57 2.79 4.56
N GLY A 27 7.68 2.09 4.81
CA GLY A 27 8.49 2.26 6.02
C GLY A 27 7.82 1.73 7.29
N TYR A 28 6.62 1.15 7.18
CA TYR A 28 5.91 0.54 8.31
C TYR A 28 6.38 -0.88 8.60
N SER A 29 6.16 -1.32 9.84
CA SER A 29 6.41 -2.71 10.22
C SER A 29 5.45 -3.66 9.50
N TYR A 30 5.95 -4.85 9.15
CA TYR A 30 5.15 -5.94 8.57
C TYR A 30 3.83 -6.17 9.35
N LEU A 31 3.90 -6.10 10.69
CA LEU A 31 2.75 -6.30 11.57
C LEU A 31 1.69 -5.20 11.41
N THR A 32 2.11 -3.94 11.17
CA THR A 32 1.20 -2.81 10.92
C THR A 32 0.49 -3.00 9.59
N VAL A 33 1.23 -3.34 8.53
CA VAL A 33 0.67 -3.62 7.20
C VAL A 33 -0.29 -4.81 7.28
N LEU A 34 0.07 -5.87 8.01
CA LEU A 34 -0.79 -7.04 8.22
C LEU A 34 -2.08 -6.65 8.95
N ARG A 35 -1.99 -5.86 10.03
CA ARG A 35 -3.18 -5.38 10.76
C ARG A 35 -4.07 -4.52 9.90
N ALA A 36 -3.50 -3.63 9.07
CA ALA A 36 -4.28 -2.81 8.13
C ALA A 36 -5.00 -3.69 7.08
N LEU A 37 -4.38 -4.78 6.63
CA LEU A 37 -4.98 -5.76 5.72
C LEU A 37 -6.07 -6.60 6.38
N GLU A 38 -5.83 -7.08 7.61
CA GLU A 38 -6.81 -7.85 8.37
C GLU A 38 -8.00 -7.01 8.81
N SER A 39 -7.77 -5.73 9.12
CA SER A 39 -8.82 -4.74 9.45
C SER A 39 -9.59 -4.27 8.22
N GLY A 40 -9.07 -4.52 7.01
CA GLY A 40 -9.68 -4.07 5.74
C GLY A 40 -9.48 -2.60 5.41
N GLU A 41 -8.62 -1.90 6.16
CA GLU A 41 -8.23 -0.51 5.92
C GLU A 41 -7.34 -0.42 4.67
N LEU A 42 -6.42 -1.38 4.51
CA LEU A 42 -5.62 -1.54 3.31
C LEU A 42 -6.26 -2.57 2.37
N LYS A 43 -6.56 -2.17 1.14
CA LYS A 43 -7.09 -3.08 0.11
C LYS A 43 -6.00 -3.99 -0.46
N GLY A 44 -5.86 -5.16 0.14
CA GLY A 44 -5.07 -6.27 -0.39
C GLY A 44 -5.91 -7.51 -0.68
N SER A 45 -5.38 -8.38 -1.53
CA SER A 45 -5.96 -9.68 -1.87
C SER A 45 -5.02 -10.78 -1.39
N GLN A 46 -5.51 -11.69 -0.56
CA GLN A 46 -4.83 -12.95 -0.25
C GLN A 46 -5.54 -14.11 -0.96
N LYS A 47 -4.77 -15.11 -1.39
CA LYS A 47 -5.30 -16.26 -2.14
C LYS A 47 -6.04 -17.28 -1.23
N ALA A 48 -5.61 -17.37 0.03
CA ALA A 48 -6.21 -18.17 1.09
C ALA A 48 -5.73 -17.60 2.44
N LYS A 49 -6.41 -17.94 3.55
CA LYS A 49 -6.02 -17.50 4.89
C LYS A 49 -4.60 -17.99 5.21
N GLY A 50 -3.68 -17.08 5.50
CA GLY A 50 -2.26 -17.40 5.78
C GLY A 50 -1.37 -17.48 4.53
N CYS A 51 -1.91 -17.27 3.34
CA CYS A 51 -1.09 -17.10 2.13
C CYS A 51 -0.56 -15.67 2.02
N ARG A 52 0.44 -15.50 1.14
CA ARG A 52 1.07 -14.21 0.87
C ARG A 52 0.03 -13.19 0.39
N TRP A 53 -0.03 -12.05 1.07
CA TRP A 53 -0.86 -10.93 0.67
C TRP A 53 -0.30 -10.31 -0.61
N ARG A 54 -1.20 -9.87 -1.49
CA ARG A 54 -0.88 -9.03 -2.63
C ARG A 54 -1.63 -7.72 -2.52
N ILE A 55 -0.87 -6.65 -2.50
CA ILE A 55 -1.33 -5.29 -2.27
C ILE A 55 -1.06 -4.53 -3.55
N ARG A 56 -2.05 -3.75 -4.01
CA ARG A 56 -1.82 -2.86 -5.15
C ARG A 56 -1.09 -1.62 -4.64
N LEU A 57 -0.01 -1.24 -5.32
CA LEU A 57 0.75 -0.05 -4.95
C LEU A 57 -0.15 1.21 -4.90
N ASP A 58 -1.05 1.35 -5.85
CA ASP A 58 -2.10 2.39 -5.89
C ASP A 58 -2.93 2.49 -4.60
N ARG A 59 -3.29 1.34 -4.01
CA ARG A 59 -4.05 1.29 -2.75
C ARG A 59 -3.17 1.52 -1.54
N LEU A 60 -1.91 1.12 -1.61
CA LEU A 60 -0.93 1.39 -0.58
C LEU A 60 -0.63 2.90 -0.52
N ASP A 61 -0.49 3.54 -1.67
CA ASP A 61 -0.27 4.98 -1.82
C ASP A 61 -1.48 5.78 -1.33
N GLU A 62 -2.71 5.41 -1.73
CA GLU A 62 -3.96 6.00 -1.19
C GLU A 62 -4.04 5.91 0.34
N TRP A 63 -3.64 4.77 0.91
CA TRP A 63 -3.65 4.57 2.36
C TRP A 63 -2.57 5.41 3.06
N LEU A 64 -1.37 5.49 2.48
CA LEU A 64 -0.28 6.32 2.99
C LEU A 64 -0.58 7.83 2.91
N GLU A 65 -1.23 8.27 1.82
CA GLU A 65 -1.64 9.66 1.65
C GLU A 65 -2.75 10.05 2.62
N GLY A 66 -3.68 9.13 2.92
CA GLY A 66 -4.78 9.34 3.87
C GLY A 66 -4.38 9.32 5.35
N ASP A 67 -3.29 8.62 5.72
CA ASP A 67 -2.77 8.56 7.10
C ASP A 67 -1.89 9.78 7.46
N ALA A 68 -1.43 10.55 6.46
CA ALA A 68 -0.60 11.74 6.64
C ALA A 68 -1.37 13.03 6.99
N ALA A 69 -2.63 12.92 7.45
CA ALA A 69 -3.53 14.05 7.72
C ALA A 69 -3.63 14.43 9.21
#